data_AF-A0A7W0P523-F1
#
_entry.id   AF-A0A7W0P523-F1
#
_cell.length_a   1.000
_cell.length_b   1.000
_cell.length_c   1.000
_cell.angle_alpha   90.00
_cell.angle_beta   90.00
_cell.angle_gamma   90.00
#
_symmetry.space_group_name_H-M   'P 1'
#
loop_
_entity.id
_entity.type
_entity.pdbx_description
1 polymer ?
#
loop_
_entity_poly.entity_id
_entity_poly.type
_entity_poly.pdbx_seq_one_letter_code
_entity_poly.pdbx_strand_id
1 'polypeptide(L)'
;MYGSFASADLDDDGLVRVADALNRHIAAAHVALLRVIAEVDRRMAWQDSGARDMAHWLSIRYGMSWWKADRWIKAAGALDMLPAITDALETGVLGIDKVVELCRFATPETE
;
A
#
# COMPACT_ATOMS: atom_id res chain seq x y z
N MET A 1 9.76 1.25 -17.93
CA MET A 1 10.98 1.93 -18.42
C MET A 1 11.56 2.73 -17.27
N TYR A 2 12.18 2.07 -16.28
CA TYR A 2 12.95 2.76 -15.24
C TYR A 2 14.41 2.64 -15.66
N GLY A 3 14.92 3.73 -16.21
CA GLY A 3 16.33 3.84 -16.59
C GLY A 3 17.20 3.53 -15.39
N SER A 4 18.31 2.84 -15.64
CA SER A 4 19.43 2.70 -14.74
C SER A 4 19.89 4.11 -14.34
N PHE A 5 19.35 4.64 -13.23
CA PHE A 5 19.97 5.75 -12.55
C PHE A 5 21.18 5.14 -11.86
N ALA A 6 22.36 5.30 -12.47
CA ALA A 6 23.60 5.05 -11.76
C ALA A 6 23.62 6.05 -10.58
N SER A 7 23.18 5.58 -9.41
CA SER A 7 23.19 6.34 -8.16
C SER A 7 24.59 6.87 -7.81
N ALA A 8 25.64 6.36 -8.48
CA ALA A 8 27.02 6.76 -8.32
C ALA A 8 27.34 8.20 -8.78
N ASP A 9 26.52 8.82 -9.64
CA ASP A 9 26.81 10.15 -10.21
C ASP A 9 26.06 11.31 -9.52
N LEU A 10 25.24 11.01 -8.50
CA LEU A 10 24.44 12.02 -7.79
C LEU A 10 25.17 12.51 -6.53
N ASP A 11 25.02 13.80 -6.21
CA ASP A 11 25.37 14.35 -4.89
C ASP A 11 24.38 13.87 -3.81
N ASP A 12 24.72 14.09 -2.54
CA ASP A 12 23.89 13.64 -1.41
C ASP A 12 22.45 14.17 -1.50
N ASP A 13 22.28 15.44 -1.85
CA ASP A 13 20.95 16.05 -2.03
C ASP A 13 20.20 15.42 -3.22
N GLY A 14 20.90 15.07 -4.30
CA GLY A 14 20.36 14.37 -5.45
C GLY A 14 19.89 12.95 -5.10
N LEU A 15 20.67 12.22 -4.31
CA LEU A 15 20.29 10.91 -3.79
C LEU A 15 19.02 10.99 -2.93
N VAL A 16 18.94 11.96 -2.02
CA VAL A 16 17.74 12.18 -1.19
C VAL A 16 16.52 12.50 -2.06
N ARG A 17 16.64 13.41 -3.03
CA ARG A 17 15.53 13.73 -3.95
C ARG A 17 15.04 12.52 -4.74
N VAL A 18 15.96 11.66 -5.20
CA VAL A 18 15.60 10.42 -5.91
C VAL A 18 14.92 9.44 -4.96
N ALA A 19 15.44 9.26 -3.74
CA ALA A 19 14.82 8.42 -2.72
C ALA A 19 13.38 8.88 -2.42
N ASP A 20 13.17 10.19 -2.25
CA ASP A 20 11.85 10.78 -2.02
C ASP A 20 10.90 10.54 -3.20
N ALA A 21 11.38 10.73 -4.44
CA ALA A 21 10.58 10.52 -5.64
C ALA A 21 10.17 9.04 -5.79
N LEU A 22 11.09 8.11 -5.52
CA LEU A 22 10.80 6.67 -5.53
C LEU A 22 9.83 6.29 -4.41
N ASN A 23 10.00 6.85 -3.21
CA ASN A 23 9.08 6.61 -2.10
C ASN A 23 7.66 7.04 -2.45
N ARG A 24 7.48 8.25 -3.00
CA ARG A 24 6.17 8.73 -3.46
C ARG A 24 5.58 7.82 -4.55
N HIS A 25 6.39 7.37 -5.50
CA HIS A 25 5.93 6.47 -6.54
C HIS A 25 5.44 5.13 -5.98
N ILE A 26 6.20 4.54 -5.04
CA ILE A 26 5.82 3.30 -4.34
C ILE A 26 4.54 3.53 -3.51
N ALA A 27 4.42 4.67 -2.85
CA ALA A 27 3.28 5.01 -2.01
C ALA A 27 1.97 5.15 -2.83
N ALA A 28 2.02 5.85 -3.97
CA ALA A 28 0.91 5.89 -4.92
C ALA A 28 0.54 4.49 -5.46
N ALA A 29 1.54 3.65 -5.75
CA ALA A 29 1.31 2.27 -6.16
C ALA A 29 0.65 1.43 -5.04
N HIS A 30 0.95 1.70 -3.76
CA HIS A 30 0.26 1.07 -2.65
C HIS A 30 -1.23 1.44 -2.60
N VAL A 31 -1.61 2.70 -2.80
CA VAL A 31 -3.02 3.11 -2.87
C VAL A 31 -3.75 2.35 -3.97
N ALA A 32 -3.18 2.32 -5.17
CA ALA A 32 -3.74 1.57 -6.30
C ALA A 32 -3.87 0.07 -5.99
N LEU A 33 -2.84 -0.54 -5.40
CA LEU A 33 -2.86 -1.94 -5.00
C LEU A 33 -3.91 -2.24 -3.93
N LEU A 34 -4.06 -1.39 -2.91
CA LEU A 34 -5.07 -1.57 -1.86
C LEU A 34 -6.48 -1.49 -2.44
N ARG A 35 -6.76 -0.55 -3.35
CA ARG A 35 -8.06 -0.51 -4.07
C ARG A 35 -8.33 -1.80 -4.85
N VAL A 36 -7.32 -2.36 -5.53
CA VAL A 36 -7.45 -3.64 -6.23
C VAL A 36 -7.63 -4.81 -5.25
N ILE A 37 -6.93 -4.81 -4.11
CA ILE A 37 -7.10 -5.82 -3.05
C ILE A 37 -8.53 -5.81 -2.52
N ALA A 38 -9.09 -4.61 -2.23
CA ALA A 38 -10.48 -4.47 -1.80
C ALA A 38 -11.44 -5.07 -2.84
N GLU A 39 -11.18 -4.84 -4.12
CA GLU A 39 -12.04 -5.34 -5.19
C GLU A 39 -11.91 -6.86 -5.40
N VAL A 40 -10.69 -7.41 -5.28
CA VAL A 40 -10.45 -8.86 -5.32
C VAL A 40 -11.17 -9.54 -4.15
N ASP A 41 -11.09 -8.95 -2.96
CA ASP A 41 -11.78 -9.47 -1.77
C ASP A 41 -13.30 -9.42 -1.94
N ARG A 42 -13.84 -8.25 -2.32
CA ARG A 42 -15.28 -8.03 -2.55
C ARG A 42 -15.87 -8.97 -3.60
N ARG A 43 -15.14 -9.22 -4.70
CA ARG A 43 -15.55 -10.16 -5.75
C ARG A 43 -15.24 -11.61 -5.43
N MET A 44 -14.55 -11.87 -4.32
CA MET A 44 -14.02 -13.18 -3.96
C MET A 44 -13.18 -13.80 -5.09
N ALA A 45 -12.50 -12.99 -5.89
CA ALA A 45 -11.74 -13.42 -7.07
C ALA A 45 -10.50 -14.27 -6.72
N TRP A 46 -10.25 -14.46 -5.43
CA TRP A 46 -9.23 -15.34 -4.88
C TRP A 46 -9.68 -16.79 -4.68
N GLN A 47 -11.00 -17.09 -4.70
CA GLN A 47 -11.54 -18.40 -4.30
C GLN A 47 -10.95 -19.58 -5.09
N ASP A 48 -10.79 -19.43 -6.40
CA ASP A 48 -10.30 -20.50 -7.27
C ASP A 48 -8.77 -20.72 -7.20
N SER A 49 -8.07 -19.99 -6.33
CA SER A 49 -6.61 -20.10 -6.20
C SER A 49 -6.15 -21.16 -5.18
N GLY A 50 -7.08 -21.85 -4.50
CA GLY A 50 -6.76 -22.72 -3.37
C GLY A 50 -6.42 -21.98 -2.06
N ALA A 51 -6.65 -20.66 -2.00
CA ALA A 51 -6.58 -19.90 -0.76
C ALA A 51 -7.81 -20.16 0.11
N ARG A 52 -7.67 -20.10 1.44
CA ARG A 52 -8.76 -20.37 2.39
C ARG A 52 -9.52 -19.10 2.81
N ASP A 53 -8.84 -17.97 2.69
CA ASP A 53 -9.34 -16.61 2.91
C ASP A 53 -8.45 -15.64 2.12
N MET A 54 -8.85 -14.37 2.05
CA MET A 54 -8.10 -13.34 1.33
C MET A 54 -6.69 -13.11 1.91
N ALA A 55 -6.52 -13.24 3.24
CA ALA A 55 -5.22 -13.10 3.87
C ALA A 55 -4.27 -14.23 3.42
N HIS A 56 -4.75 -15.46 3.34
CA HIS A 56 -4.01 -16.60 2.81
C HIS A 56 -3.67 -16.38 1.33
N TRP A 57 -4.57 -15.79 0.54
CA TRP A 57 -4.30 -15.44 -0.85
C TRP A 57 -3.12 -14.45 -0.98
N LEU A 58 -3.09 -13.39 -0.17
CA LEU A 58 -1.95 -12.46 -0.13
C LEU A 58 -0.67 -13.13 0.37
N SER A 59 -0.77 -14.05 1.33
CA SER A 59 0.38 -14.82 1.82
C SER A 59 1.02 -15.68 0.73
N ILE A 60 0.23 -16.46 -0.01
CA ILE A 60 0.78 -17.33 -1.08
C ILE A 60 1.25 -16.52 -2.29
N ARG A 61 0.53 -15.45 -2.65
CA ARG A 61 0.81 -14.71 -3.88
C ARG A 61 1.93 -13.70 -3.72
N TYR A 62 2.02 -13.05 -2.57
CA TYR A 62 2.96 -11.95 -2.31
C TYR A 62 3.95 -12.23 -1.18
N GLY A 63 3.96 -13.44 -0.60
CA GLY A 63 4.88 -13.81 0.47
C GLY A 63 4.65 -13.04 1.77
N MET A 64 3.45 -12.48 1.98
CA MET A 64 3.14 -11.71 3.18
C MET A 64 2.86 -12.63 4.37
N SER A 65 3.30 -12.22 5.58
CA SER A 65 2.80 -12.84 6.79
C SER A 65 1.29 -12.60 6.91
N TRP A 66 0.57 -13.53 7.54
CA TRP A 66 -0.87 -13.37 7.77
C TRP A 66 -1.19 -12.07 8.52
N TRP A 67 -0.36 -11.71 9.51
CA TRP A 67 -0.48 -10.47 10.28
C TRP A 67 -0.41 -9.20 9.41
N LYS A 68 0.45 -9.20 8.38
CA LYS A 68 0.58 -8.07 7.44
C LYS A 68 -0.58 -8.06 6.44
N ALA A 69 -0.95 -9.23 5.92
CA ALA A 69 -2.05 -9.38 4.98
C ALA A 69 -3.38 -8.90 5.57
N ASP A 70 -3.72 -9.32 6.78
CA ASP A 70 -4.96 -8.90 7.48
C ASP A 70 -5.07 -7.37 7.63
N ARG A 71 -3.95 -6.71 7.97
CA ARG A 71 -3.89 -5.24 8.07
C ARG A 71 -4.10 -4.55 6.72
N TRP A 72 -3.48 -5.07 5.68
CA TRP A 72 -3.64 -4.53 4.33
C TRP A 72 -5.08 -4.68 3.84
N ILE A 73 -5.72 -5.81 4.10
CA ILE A 73 -7.13 -6.03 3.76
C ILE A 73 -8.03 -5.05 4.51
N LYS A 74 -7.82 -4.87 5.82
CA LYS A 74 -8.58 -3.89 6.62
C LYS A 74 -8.39 -2.47 6.13
N ALA A 75 -7.14 -2.07 5.85
CA ALA A 75 -6.85 -0.75 5.29
C ALA A 75 -7.48 -0.56 3.92
N ALA A 76 -7.39 -1.56 3.04
CA ALA A 76 -8.00 -1.55 1.70
C ALA A 76 -9.51 -1.29 1.76
N GLY A 77 -10.23 -1.89 2.72
CA GLY A 77 -11.65 -1.64 2.92
C GLY A 77 -11.98 -0.28 3.55
N ALA A 78 -11.01 0.40 4.16
CA ALA A 78 -11.23 1.67 4.87
C ALA A 78 -10.87 2.92 4.04
N LEU A 79 -9.92 2.82 3.09
CA LEU A 79 -9.37 3.98 2.39
C LEU A 79 -10.42 4.84 1.68
N ASP A 80 -11.45 4.25 1.09
CA ASP A 80 -12.51 5.01 0.41
C ASP A 80 -13.30 5.94 1.36
N MET A 81 -13.27 5.66 2.66
CA MET A 81 -13.89 6.48 3.71
C MET A 81 -12.90 7.41 4.41
N LEU A 82 -11.61 7.33 4.10
CA LEU A 82 -10.54 8.09 4.75
C LEU A 82 -9.72 8.86 3.69
N PRO A 83 -10.32 9.88 3.04
CA PRO A 83 -9.68 10.63 1.96
C PRO A 83 -8.39 11.34 2.37
N ALA A 84 -8.29 11.90 3.59
CA ALA A 84 -7.08 12.60 4.03
C ALA A 84 -5.91 11.62 4.24
N ILE A 85 -6.16 10.47 4.86
CA ILE A 85 -5.16 9.40 5.00
C ILE A 85 -4.77 8.83 3.62
N THR A 86 -5.75 8.65 2.74
CA THR A 86 -5.50 8.16 1.37
C THR A 86 -4.61 9.11 0.59
N ASP A 87 -4.90 10.42 0.63
CA ASP A 87 -4.09 11.44 -0.02
C ASP A 87 -2.68 11.51 0.58
N ALA A 88 -2.55 11.41 1.91
CA ALA A 88 -1.26 11.38 2.58
C ALA A 88 -0.41 10.16 2.18
N LEU A 89 -1.03 9.00 1.92
CA LEU A 89 -0.33 7.85 1.35
C LEU A 89 0.01 8.08 -0.13
N GLU A 90 -0.95 8.54 -0.93
CA GLU A 90 -0.77 8.74 -2.38
C GLU A 90 0.36 9.73 -2.70
N THR A 91 0.46 10.80 -1.90
CA THR A 91 1.52 11.82 -2.00
C THR A 91 2.82 11.43 -1.31
N GLY A 92 2.86 10.28 -0.62
CA GLY A 92 4.02 9.76 0.11
C GLY A 92 4.40 10.53 1.38
N VAL A 93 3.49 11.35 1.90
CA VAL A 93 3.62 11.99 3.23
C VAL A 93 3.59 10.94 4.35
N LEU A 94 2.76 9.90 4.19
CA LEU A 94 2.73 8.74 5.06
C LEU A 94 3.17 7.47 4.32
N GLY A 95 3.91 6.62 5.02
CA GLY A 95 4.23 5.27 4.56
C GLY A 95 3.10 4.28 4.80
N ILE A 96 3.07 3.20 4.01
CA ILE A 96 2.06 2.14 4.11
C ILE A 96 1.93 1.57 5.53
N ASP A 97 3.04 1.35 6.23
CA ASP A 97 3.03 0.78 7.58
C ASP A 97 2.33 1.69 8.59
N LYS A 98 2.41 3.02 8.41
CA LYS A 98 1.70 3.98 9.25
C LYS A 98 0.21 4.01 8.91
N VAL A 99 -0.11 4.01 7.62
CA VAL A 99 -1.50 4.05 7.12
C VAL A 99 -2.30 2.83 7.57
N VAL A 100 -1.73 1.62 7.47
CA VAL A 100 -2.46 0.42 7.92
C VAL A 100 -2.76 0.42 9.42
N GLU A 101 -1.99 1.16 10.22
CA GLU A 101 -2.26 1.32 11.65
C GLU A 101 -3.28 2.42 11.92
N LEU A 102 -3.25 3.52 11.17
CA LEU A 102 -4.25 4.60 11.26
C LEU A 102 -5.64 4.11 10.85
N CYS A 103 -5.76 3.35 9.75
CA CYS A 103 -7.03 2.81 9.26
C CYS A 103 -7.74 1.86 10.25
N ARG A 104 -7.09 1.45 11.34
CA ARG A 104 -7.72 0.66 12.41
C ARG A 104 -8.63 1.47 13.32
N PHE A 105 -8.41 2.78 13.39
CA PHE A 105 -9.03 3.66 14.39
C PHE A 105 -9.59 4.94 13.80
N ALA A 106 -9.01 5.43 12.70
CA ALA A 106 -9.44 6.67 12.06
C ALA A 106 -10.88 6.54 11.53
N THR A 107 -11.60 7.65 11.64
CA THR A 107 -12.91 7.87 11.04
C THR A 107 -12.83 9.12 10.15
N PRO A 108 -13.80 9.37 9.26
CA PRO A 108 -13.82 10.60 8.45
C PRO A 108 -13.71 11.90 9.28
N GLU A 109 -14.17 11.87 10.54
CA GLU A 109 -14.13 13.03 11.45
C GLU A 109 -12.79 13.18 12.20
N THR A 110 -11.94 12.15 12.20
CA THR A 110 -10.74 12.07 13.06
C THR A 110 -9.46 11.72 12.33
N GLU A 111 -9.50 11.62 11.00
CA GLU A 111 -8.36 11.31 10.15
C GLU A 111 -7.33 12.44 10.00
#